data_AF-A0AB39QC63-F1
#
_entry.id   AF-A0AB39QC63-F1
#
_cell.length_a   1.000
_cell.length_b   1.000
_cell.length_c   1.000
_cell.angle_alpha   90.00
_cell.angle_beta   90.00
_cell.angle_gamma   90.00
#
_symmetry.space_group_name_H-M   'P 1'
#
loop_
_entity.id
_entity.type
_entity.pdbx_description
1 polymer ?
#
loop_
_entity_poly.entity_id
_entity_poly.type
_entity_poly.pdbx_seq_one_letter_code
_entity_poly.pdbx_strand_id
1 'polypeptide(L)'
;MRADLAALLTTLPYSVEPMEAWARPEGYWLATSPAHPDSPGWTEKEQQQVAALRERERDLAIAIVTHAFWGTIDAGGRLKARDALKHAFEENEDSTAAA
;
A
#
# COMPACT_ATOMS: atom_id res chain seq x y z
N MET A 1 -5.99 -7.95 4.09
CA MET A 1 -6.35 -6.81 3.23
C MET A 1 -5.13 -6.13 2.62
N ARG A 2 -4.23 -5.49 3.40
CA ARG A 2 -2.99 -4.88 2.84
C ARG A 2 -2.09 -5.90 2.14
N ALA A 3 -1.84 -7.04 2.78
CA ALA A 3 -1.08 -8.14 2.18
C ALA A 3 -1.75 -8.65 0.89
N ASP A 4 -3.08 -8.79 0.89
CA ASP A 4 -3.84 -9.23 -0.28
C ASP A 4 -3.77 -8.22 -1.44
N LEU A 5 -3.88 -6.92 -1.14
CA LEU A 5 -3.72 -5.86 -2.13
C LEU A 5 -2.29 -5.84 -2.69
N ALA A 6 -1.28 -5.99 -1.84
CA ALA A 6 0.11 -6.07 -2.27
C ALA A 6 0.35 -7.28 -3.18
N ALA A 7 -0.10 -8.47 -2.77
CA ALA A 7 0.01 -9.69 -3.56
C ALA A 7 -0.69 -9.55 -4.92
N LEU A 8 -1.89 -8.96 -4.96
CA LEU A 8 -2.59 -8.70 -6.22
C LEU A 8 -1.78 -7.75 -7.12
N LEU A 9 -1.32 -6.62 -6.59
CA LEU A 9 -0.55 -5.63 -7.36
C LEU A 9 0.77 -6.21 -7.90
N THR A 10 1.41 -7.14 -7.20
CA THR A 10 2.63 -7.79 -7.72
C THR A 10 2.39 -8.70 -8.93
N THR A 11 1.15 -9.18 -9.12
CA THR A 11 0.79 -10.03 -10.27
C THR A 11 0.32 -9.24 -11.47
N LEU A 12 -0.15 -8.00 -11.26
CA LEU A 12 -0.73 -7.18 -12.29
C LEU A 12 0.35 -6.48 -13.14
N PRO A 13 0.03 -6.15 -14.41
CA PRO A 13 0.87 -5.28 -15.21
C PRO A 13 1.13 -3.95 -14.52
N TYR A 14 2.28 -3.33 -14.79
CA TYR A 14 2.67 -2.08 -14.15
C TYR A 14 1.74 -0.89 -14.46
N SER A 15 0.99 -0.95 -15.56
CA SER A 15 0.01 0.07 -15.95
C SER A 15 -1.42 -0.45 -15.83
N VAL A 16 -2.31 0.43 -15.37
CA VAL A 16 -3.76 0.20 -15.33
C VAL A 16 -4.36 0.33 -16.72
N GLU A 17 -3.93 1.33 -17.49
CA GLU A 17 -4.35 1.52 -18.87
C GLU A 17 -3.40 0.80 -19.82
N PRO A 18 -3.86 0.36 -20.99
CA PRO A 18 -2.97 -0.14 -22.03
C PRO A 18 -1.90 0.90 -22.37
N MET A 19 -0.63 0.50 -22.26
CA MET A 19 0.52 1.35 -22.56
C MET A 19 1.49 0.61 -23.46
N GLU A 20 1.97 1.30 -24.48
CA GLU A 20 3.03 0.79 -25.35
C GLU A 20 4.36 0.75 -24.59
N ALA A 21 5.22 -0.18 -25.01
CA ALA A 21 6.55 -0.39 -24.50
C ALA A 21 7.32 0.92 -24.59
N TRP A 22 7.86 1.34 -23.45
CA TRP A 22 8.74 2.47 -23.42
C TRP A 22 10.19 1.99 -23.51
N ALA A 23 10.83 2.34 -24.63
CA ALA A 23 12.26 2.16 -24.83
C ALA A 23 13.02 3.46 -24.53
N ARG A 24 14.21 3.30 -23.96
CA ARG A 24 15.12 4.40 -23.66
C ARG A 24 15.57 5.10 -24.96
N PRO A 25 15.43 6.43 -25.08
CA PRO A 25 16.03 7.20 -26.17
C PRO A 25 17.56 7.26 -26.06
N GLU A 26 18.24 7.32 -27.20
CA GLU A 26 19.70 7.49 -27.26
C GLU A 26 20.14 8.78 -26.54
N GLY A 27 21.19 8.71 -25.71
CA GLY A 27 21.66 9.86 -24.92
C GLY A 27 20.89 10.16 -23.62
N TYR A 28 19.93 9.33 -23.20
CA TYR A 28 19.22 9.53 -21.92
C TYR A 28 20.19 9.50 -20.71
N TRP A 29 20.04 10.47 -19.81
CA TRP A 29 21.02 10.79 -18.76
C TRP A 29 21.20 9.71 -17.70
N LEU A 30 20.18 8.88 -17.46
CA LEU A 30 20.24 7.78 -16.49
C LEU A 30 20.39 6.45 -17.21
N ALA A 31 21.64 5.99 -17.34
CA ALA A 31 21.98 4.78 -18.09
C ALA A 31 21.39 3.49 -17.50
N THR A 32 20.99 3.50 -16.23
CA THR A 32 20.43 2.36 -15.50
C THR A 32 18.91 2.28 -15.53
N SER A 33 18.21 3.22 -16.19
CA SER A 33 16.75 3.15 -16.26
C SER A 33 16.28 1.92 -17.05
N PRO A 34 15.41 1.07 -16.47
CA PRO A 34 14.84 -0.08 -17.18
C PRO A 34 13.97 0.36 -18.36
N ALA A 35 14.00 -0.40 -19.46
CA ALA A 35 12.95 -0.31 -20.46
C ALA A 35 11.67 -0.99 -19.91
N HIS A 36 10.51 -0.42 -20.23
CA HIS A 36 9.22 -1.00 -19.83
C HIS A 36 8.62 -1.76 -21.02
N PRO A 37 8.28 -3.05 -20.89
CA PRO A 37 7.60 -3.79 -21.95
C PRO A 37 6.17 -3.27 -22.13
N ASP A 38 5.49 -3.67 -23.22
CA ASP A 38 4.08 -3.35 -23.43
C ASP A 38 3.24 -3.78 -22.22
N SER A 39 2.39 -2.88 -21.74
CA SER A 39 1.41 -3.17 -20.70
C SER A 39 0.04 -3.30 -21.34
N PRO A 40 -0.63 -4.46 -21.26
CA PRO A 40 -1.99 -4.62 -21.78
C PRO A 40 -3.04 -3.86 -20.96
N GLY A 41 -2.66 -3.22 -19.84
CA GLY A 41 -3.58 -2.66 -18.87
C GLY A 41 -4.23 -3.72 -17.98
N TRP A 42 -5.06 -3.28 -17.05
CA TRP A 42 -5.83 -4.14 -16.16
C TRP A 42 -7.20 -4.41 -16.75
N THR A 43 -7.65 -5.65 -16.64
CA THR A 43 -9.03 -6.00 -16.95
C THR A 43 -9.99 -5.29 -15.99
N GLU A 44 -11.24 -5.10 -16.41
CA GLU A 44 -12.27 -4.48 -15.56
C GLU A 44 -12.43 -5.21 -14.22
N LYS A 45 -12.33 -6.54 -14.23
CA LYS A 45 -12.41 -7.36 -13.02
C LYS A 45 -11.25 -7.08 -12.06
N GLU A 46 -10.02 -6.96 -12.58
CA GLU A 46 -8.84 -6.66 -11.75
C GLU A 46 -8.93 -5.25 -11.17
N GLN A 47 -9.39 -4.27 -11.96
CA GLN A 47 -9.64 -2.91 -11.49
C GLN A 47 -10.68 -2.89 -10.36
N GLN A 48 -11.80 -3.63 -10.53
CA GLN A 48 -12.84 -3.75 -9.50
C GLN A 48 -12.31 -4.43 -8.23
N GLN A 49 -11.48 -5.47 -8.35
CA GLN A 49 -10.87 -6.14 -7.21
C GLN A 49 -9.93 -5.23 -6.43
N VAL A 50 -9.05 -4.48 -7.13
CA VAL A 50 -8.16 -3.49 -6.51
C VAL A 50 -8.97 -2.37 -5.85
N ALA A 51 -10.01 -1.88 -6.53
CA ALA A 51 -10.89 -0.83 -5.99
C ALA A 51 -11.58 -1.26 -4.69
N ALA A 52 -12.16 -2.47 -4.67
CA ALA A 52 -12.82 -3.02 -3.48
C ALA A 52 -11.84 -3.22 -2.31
N LEU A 53 -10.62 -3.67 -2.57
CA LEU A 53 -9.58 -3.80 -1.53
C LEU A 53 -9.14 -2.44 -0.98
N ARG A 54 -8.95 -1.44 -1.86
CA ARG A 54 -8.60 -0.07 -1.45
C ARG A 54 -9.73 0.62 -0.70
N GLU A 55 -10.98 0.34 -1.05
CA GLU A 55 -12.14 0.83 -0.32
C GLU A 55 -12.16 0.29 1.11
N ARG A 56 -12.04 -1.02 1.27
CA ARG A 56 -11.96 -1.65 2.60
C ARG A 56 -10.78 -1.14 3.42
N GLU A 57 -9.62 -0.95 2.81
CA GLU A 57 -8.46 -0.36 3.49
C GLU A 57 -8.76 1.05 3.99
N ARG A 58 -9.42 1.87 3.15
CA ARG A 58 -9.79 3.24 3.51
C ARG A 58 -10.82 3.26 4.64
N ASP A 59 -11.82 2.40 4.61
CA ASP A 59 -12.84 2.32 5.66
C ASP A 59 -12.23 1.97 7.01
N LEU A 60 -11.30 1.01 7.04
CA LEU A 60 -10.56 0.65 8.24
C LEU A 60 -9.67 1.82 8.71
N ALA A 61 -8.98 2.49 7.80
CA ALA A 61 -8.16 3.65 8.14
C ALA A 61 -9.02 4.79 8.74
N ILE A 62 -10.20 5.06 8.18
CA ILE A 62 -11.16 6.01 8.74
C ILE A 62 -11.57 5.58 10.14
N ALA A 63 -12.05 4.34 10.31
CA ALA A 63 -12.50 3.81 11.59
C ALA A 63 -11.43 3.94 12.69
N ILE A 64 -10.15 3.69 12.35
CA ILE A 64 -9.02 3.84 13.27
C ILE A 64 -8.76 5.32 13.56
N VAL A 65 -8.61 6.17 12.54
CA VAL A 65 -8.18 7.57 12.70
C VAL A 65 -9.23 8.42 13.43
N THR A 66 -10.51 8.13 13.21
CA THR A 66 -11.64 8.84 13.82
C THR A 66 -12.16 8.18 15.09
N HIS A 67 -11.46 7.15 15.61
CA HIS A 67 -11.92 6.43 16.78
C HIS A 67 -11.99 7.34 18.03
N ALA A 68 -13.08 7.24 18.80
CA ALA A 68 -13.31 8.08 19.98
C ALA A 68 -12.22 7.94 21.07
N PHE A 69 -11.53 6.80 21.11
CA PHE A 69 -10.37 6.56 21.97
C PHE A 69 -9.29 7.64 21.84
N TRP A 70 -9.09 8.23 20.65
CA TRP A 70 -8.10 9.30 20.51
C TRP A 70 -8.46 10.55 21.32
N GLY A 71 -9.74 10.75 21.65
CA GLY A 71 -10.21 11.81 22.53
C GLY A 71 -9.87 11.61 24.00
N THR A 72 -9.54 10.38 24.44
CA THR A 72 -9.14 10.10 25.83
C THR A 72 -7.65 10.34 26.06
N ILE A 73 -6.86 10.47 24.99
CA ILE A 73 -5.41 10.74 25.04
C ILE A 73 -5.16 12.24 24.94
N ASP A 74 -4.25 12.74 25.79
CA ASP A 74 -3.78 14.12 25.76
C ASP A 74 -3.30 14.53 24.35
N ALA A 75 -3.56 15.78 23.99
CA ALA A 75 -3.25 16.29 22.66
C ALA A 75 -1.75 16.17 22.30
N GLY A 76 -0.85 16.39 23.26
CA GLY A 76 0.60 16.24 23.08
C GLY A 76 1.04 14.77 22.98
N GLY A 77 0.30 13.85 23.60
CA GLY A 77 0.59 12.40 23.57
C GLY A 77 0.04 11.66 22.36
N ARG A 78 -0.96 12.23 21.66
CA ARG A 78 -1.71 11.53 20.60
C ARG A 78 -0.84 11.06 19.44
N LEU A 79 0.15 11.86 19.03
CA LEU A 79 1.06 11.48 17.95
C LEU A 79 1.91 10.27 18.34
N LYS A 80 2.49 10.29 19.55
CA LYS A 80 3.29 9.18 20.08
C LYS A 80 2.48 7.89 20.20
N ALA A 81 1.23 7.98 20.66
CA ALA A 81 0.34 6.83 20.77
C ALA A 81 -0.04 6.24 19.39
N ARG A 82 -0.25 7.09 18.38
CA ARG A 82 -0.46 6.64 16.99
C ARG A 82 0.76 5.97 16.40
N ASP A 83 1.95 6.46 16.74
CA ASP A 83 3.20 5.87 16.27
C ASP A 83 3.44 4.49 16.89
N ALA A 84 3.26 4.37 18.21
CA ALA A 84 3.32 3.08 18.91
C ALA A 84 2.33 2.05 18.33
N LEU A 85 1.14 2.47 17.93
CA LEU A 85 0.15 1.57 17.32
C LEU A 85 0.66 0.93 16.00
N LYS A 86 1.52 1.60 15.24
CA LYS A 86 2.09 1.04 14.00
C LYS A 86 2.99 -0.15 14.28
N HIS A 87 3.72 -0.10 15.40
CA HIS A 87 4.71 -1.10 15.81
C HIS A 87 4.16 -2.13 16.80
N ALA A 88 2.93 -1.96 17.27
CA ALA A 88 2.31 -2.85 18.27
C ALA A 88 2.24 -4.33 17.86
N PHE A 89 2.29 -4.62 16.56
CA PHE A 89 2.34 -5.99 16.04
C PHE A 89 3.76 -6.55 15.98
N GLU A 90 4.77 -5.72 15.70
CA GLU A 90 6.19 -6.12 15.73
C GLU A 90 6.62 -6.45 17.17
N GLU A 91 6.22 -5.62 18.14
CA GLU A 91 6.47 -5.86 19.57
C GLU A 91 5.72 -7.09 20.11
N ASN A 92 4.55 -7.44 19.55
CA ASN A 92 3.80 -8.63 19.94
C ASN A 92 4.46 -9.93 19.44
N GLU A 93 4.98 -9.94 18.21
CA GLU A 93 5.69 -11.10 17.66
C GLU A 93 6.99 -11.38 18.43
N ASP A 94 7.75 -10.34 18.79
CA ASP A 94 8.94 -10.48 19.63
C ASP A 94 8.59 -10.94 21.06
N SER A 95 7.50 -10.43 21.65
CA SER A 95 7.05 -10.83 22.98
C SER A 95 6.45 -12.24 23.04
N THR A 96 5.85 -12.74 21.95
CA THR A 96 5.31 -14.10 21.86
C THR A 96 6.37 -15.12 21.48
N ALA A 97 7.42 -14.73 20.76
CA ALA A 97 8.59 -15.57 20.48
C ALA A 97 9.52 -15.76 21.69
N ALA A 98 9.47 -14.86 22.67
CA ALA A 98 10.27 -14.90 23.89
C ALA A 98 9.60 -15.62 25.10
N ALA A 99 8.39 -16.15 24.93
CA ALA A 99 7.59 -16.85 25.96
C ALA A 99 7.42 -18.34 25.63
#